data_AF-A0A835CXB1-F1
#
_entry.id   AF-A0A835CXB1-F1
#
_cell.length_a   1.000
_cell.length_b   1.000
_cell.length_c   1.000
_cell.angle_alpha   90.00
_cell.angle_beta   90.00
_cell.angle_gamma   90.00
#
_symmetry.space_group_name_H-M   'P 1'
#
loop_
_entity.id
_entity.type
_entity.pdbx_description
1 polymer ?
#
loop_
_entity_poly.entity_id
_entity_poly.type
_entity_poly.pdbx_seq_one_letter_code
_entity_poly.pdbx_strand_id
1 'polypeptide(L)'
;MDCGLWLRRSRHTTIYMPKGRYLLNHAVFGGNYCKNTHITIRIEGTLVAPSDYRVLGNAGNWLSFEGVNGVSIYGGTLDGKGTALWACKAAPRNCPDGATSLSFTNSKNIVINGLTSLNSQMFHIVINGCRNVNMRGVKITAPGDSPNTDGIHVQLSTAVMIMSTGIKTGDDCISIGPGTRTLWMDQVACGPGHGIR
;
A
#
# COMPACT_ATOMS: atom_id res chain seq x y z
N MET A 1 5.35 -1.63 15.17
CA MET A 1 6.74 -2.11 15.33
C MET A 1 7.59 -0.87 15.54
N ASP A 2 8.35 -0.81 16.62
CA ASP A 2 9.22 0.34 16.90
C ASP A 2 10.52 0.20 16.11
N CYS A 3 10.72 1.06 15.10
CA CYS A 3 12.01 1.16 14.40
C CYS A 3 13.12 1.69 15.32
N GLY A 4 12.79 2.25 16.49
CA GLY A 4 13.71 2.88 17.43
C GLY A 4 14.72 1.93 18.08
N LEU A 5 14.43 0.63 18.17
CA LEU A 5 15.31 -0.32 18.86
C LEU A 5 16.52 -0.80 18.04
N TRP A 6 16.59 -0.50 16.73
CA TRP A 6 17.68 -0.96 15.85
C TRP A 6 18.50 0.16 15.19
N LEU A 7 18.22 1.43 15.48
CA LEU A 7 18.71 2.56 14.69
C LEU A 7 19.66 3.51 15.44
N ARG A 8 20.72 2.97 16.06
CA ARG A 8 21.92 3.78 16.35
C ARG A 8 22.83 3.78 15.12
N ARG A 9 22.81 4.89 14.36
CA ARG A 9 23.81 5.29 13.33
C ARG A 9 24.15 4.25 12.23
N SER A 10 23.17 3.60 11.62
CA SER A 10 23.40 2.87 10.37
C SER A 10 23.16 3.78 9.15
N ARG A 11 24.11 3.79 8.18
CA ARG A 11 23.97 4.54 6.90
C ARG A 11 22.85 4.01 6.00
N HIS A 12 22.45 2.74 6.19
CA HIS A 12 21.45 2.06 5.39
C HIS A 12 20.87 0.89 6.20
N THR A 13 19.56 0.86 6.43
CA THR A 13 18.90 -0.22 7.18
C THR A 13 18.08 -1.08 6.26
N THR A 14 18.24 -2.40 6.34
CA THR A 14 17.43 -3.35 5.57
C THR A 14 16.59 -4.20 6.50
N ILE A 15 15.27 -4.19 6.28
CA ILE A 15 14.33 -5.15 6.84
C ILE A 15 14.11 -6.21 5.75
N TYR A 16 14.43 -7.46 6.05
CA TYR A 16 14.37 -8.56 5.09
C TYR A 16 13.34 -9.59 5.53
N MET A 17 12.40 -9.91 4.62
CA MET A 17 11.41 -10.96 4.80
C MET A 17 11.68 -12.07 3.78
N PRO A 18 12.27 -13.22 4.20
CA PRO A 18 12.58 -14.30 3.28
C PRO A 18 11.32 -14.98 2.75
N LYS A 19 11.47 -15.86 1.76
CA LYS A 19 10.37 -16.68 1.24
C LYS A 19 9.60 -17.36 2.38
N GLY A 20 8.27 -17.28 2.32
CA GLY A 20 7.38 -17.76 3.37
C GLY A 20 6.10 -16.95 3.42
N ARG A 21 5.19 -17.31 4.33
CA ARG A 21 3.96 -16.57 4.62
C ARG A 21 4.00 -16.10 6.06
N TYR A 22 3.87 -14.80 6.28
CA TYR A 22 3.98 -14.19 7.61
C TYR A 22 2.69 -13.47 7.94
N LEU A 23 2.01 -13.91 9.00
CA LEU A 23 0.88 -13.18 9.55
C LEU A 23 1.39 -11.85 10.12
N LEU A 24 0.82 -10.75 9.67
CA LEU A 24 1.18 -9.42 10.13
C LEU A 24 -0.09 -8.67 10.50
N ASN A 25 -0.18 -8.24 11.76
CA ASN A 25 -1.24 -7.34 12.18
C ASN A 25 -0.96 -5.90 11.69
N HIS A 26 -1.84 -4.96 11.99
CA HIS A 26 -1.63 -3.54 11.68
C HIS A 26 -0.24 -3.06 12.14
N ALA A 27 0.49 -2.38 11.24
CA ALA A 27 1.81 -1.84 11.50
C ALA A 27 1.95 -0.40 11.00
N VAL A 28 2.41 0.48 11.90
CA VAL A 28 2.69 1.89 11.62
C VAL A 28 4.19 2.15 11.76
N PHE A 29 4.76 2.82 10.76
CA PHE A 29 6.15 3.30 10.71
C PHE A 29 6.13 4.83 10.67
N GLY A 30 6.20 5.44 11.85
CA GLY A 30 6.20 6.90 11.98
C GLY A 30 7.60 7.50 11.91
N GLY A 31 7.82 8.55 11.12
CA GLY A 31 9.10 9.27 10.99
C GLY A 31 9.56 10.00 12.25
N ASN A 32 8.70 10.12 13.27
CA ASN A 32 9.12 10.52 14.60
C ASN A 32 10.01 9.46 15.28
N TYR A 33 9.87 8.19 14.89
CA TYR A 33 10.64 7.05 15.39
C TYR A 33 11.59 6.47 14.32
N CYS A 34 11.18 6.49 13.05
CA CYS A 34 11.94 6.03 11.89
C CYS A 34 12.83 7.16 11.35
N LYS A 35 13.90 7.52 12.07
CA LYS A 35 14.79 8.63 11.68
C LYS A 35 15.78 8.28 10.56
N ASN A 36 15.97 7.00 10.25
CA ASN A 36 16.84 6.60 9.16
C ASN A 36 16.23 7.02 7.82
N THR A 37 17.00 7.74 7.00
CA THR A 37 16.55 8.23 5.68
C THR A 37 16.87 7.28 4.53
N HIS A 38 17.31 6.05 4.83
CA HIS A 38 17.63 5.02 3.86
C HIS A 38 17.22 3.65 4.42
N ILE A 39 15.91 3.42 4.43
CA ILE A 39 15.31 2.16 4.86
C ILE A 39 14.93 1.36 3.61
N THR A 40 15.46 0.15 3.51
CA THR A 40 15.07 -0.83 2.51
C THR A 40 14.23 -1.91 3.17
N ILE A 41 13.07 -2.19 2.61
CA ILE A 41 12.22 -3.33 2.98
C ILE A 41 12.25 -4.26 1.78
N ARG A 42 12.89 -5.42 1.94
CA ARG A 42 13.00 -6.43 0.88
C ARG A 42 12.17 -7.64 1.25
N ILE A 43 11.17 -7.91 0.43
CA ILE A 43 10.19 -8.98 0.66
C ILE A 43 10.35 -10.01 -0.46
N GLU A 44 10.69 -11.24 -0.08
CA GLU A 44 10.71 -12.39 -1.00
C GLU A 44 9.53 -13.35 -0.77
N GLY A 45 8.81 -13.17 0.34
CA GLY A 45 7.61 -13.95 0.69
C GLY A 45 6.30 -13.17 0.54
N THR A 46 5.32 -13.59 1.34
CA THR A 46 3.99 -12.97 1.43
C THR A 46 3.74 -12.52 2.86
N LEU A 47 3.45 -11.23 3.04
CA LEU A 47 2.82 -10.74 4.26
C LEU A 47 1.32 -10.96 4.14
N VAL A 48 0.69 -11.46 5.19
CA VAL A 48 -0.71 -11.88 5.18
C VAL A 48 -1.44 -11.14 6.29
N ALA A 49 -2.52 -10.45 5.94
CA ALA A 49 -3.41 -9.83 6.91
C ALA A 49 -4.19 -10.88 7.71
N PRO A 50 -4.70 -10.55 8.91
CA PRO A 50 -5.61 -11.43 9.63
C PRO A 50 -6.83 -11.82 8.77
N SER A 51 -7.17 -13.11 8.78
CA SER A 51 -8.32 -13.63 8.02
C SER A 51 -9.65 -13.08 8.51
N ASP A 52 -9.74 -12.76 9.80
CA ASP A 52 -10.89 -12.08 10.39
C ASP A 52 -10.82 -10.58 10.07
N TYR A 53 -11.65 -10.13 9.13
CA TYR A 53 -11.68 -8.74 8.69
C TYR A 53 -11.98 -7.75 9.82
N ARG A 54 -12.58 -8.19 10.92
CA ARG A 54 -12.90 -7.33 12.07
C ARG A 54 -11.64 -6.86 12.80
N VAL A 55 -10.53 -7.60 12.68
CA VAL A 55 -9.24 -7.22 13.30
C VAL A 55 -8.68 -5.94 12.70
N LEU A 56 -8.82 -5.76 11.38
CA LEU A 56 -8.37 -4.55 10.67
C LEU A 56 -9.51 -3.59 10.31
N GLY A 57 -10.77 -3.98 10.55
CA GLY A 57 -11.95 -3.34 9.98
C GLY A 57 -12.03 -1.83 10.20
N ASN A 58 -11.52 -1.33 11.33
CA ASN A 58 -11.52 0.11 11.65
C ASN A 58 -10.10 0.68 11.79
N ALA A 59 -9.08 -0.02 11.31
CA ALA A 59 -7.69 0.44 11.37
C ALA A 59 -7.40 1.54 10.33
N GLY A 60 -8.22 1.64 9.27
CA GLY A 60 -8.03 2.54 8.14
C GLY A 60 -6.91 2.08 7.19
N ASN A 61 -5.74 1.71 7.74
CA ASN A 61 -4.60 1.18 6.99
C ASN A 61 -4.08 -0.10 7.64
N TRP A 62 -3.45 -0.98 6.85
CA TRP A 62 -2.78 -2.18 7.35
C TRP A 62 -1.28 -1.95 7.55
N LEU A 63 -0.58 -1.47 6.53
CA LEU A 63 0.81 -1.02 6.61
C LEU A 63 0.87 0.48 6.33
N SER A 64 1.14 1.27 7.36
CA SER A 64 1.17 2.73 7.28
C SER A 64 2.58 3.28 7.48
N PHE A 65 3.00 4.19 6.61
CA PHE A 65 4.24 4.95 6.71
C PHE A 65 3.92 6.44 6.81
N GLU A 66 4.26 7.06 7.93
CA GLU A 66 3.77 8.39 8.29
C GLU A 66 4.92 9.33 8.59
N GLY A 67 5.09 10.39 7.78
CA GLY A 67 6.18 11.35 7.97
C GLY A 67 7.58 10.79 7.73
N VAL A 68 7.71 9.67 7.02
CA VAL A 68 9.00 9.02 6.75
C VAL A 68 9.73 9.69 5.58
N ASN A 69 11.04 9.48 5.52
CA ASN A 69 11.89 9.95 4.43
C ASN A 69 12.78 8.79 3.96
N GLY A 70 12.80 8.48 2.66
CA GLY A 70 13.76 7.53 2.11
C GLY A 70 13.46 6.07 2.43
N VAL A 71 12.22 5.65 2.20
CA VAL A 71 11.79 4.25 2.33
C VAL A 71 11.67 3.62 0.95
N SER A 72 12.32 2.48 0.76
CA SER A 72 12.26 1.68 -0.46
C SER A 72 11.69 0.29 -0.17
N ILE A 73 10.65 -0.13 -0.87
CA ILE A 73 10.05 -1.46 -0.78
C ILE A 73 10.35 -2.23 -2.07
N TYR A 74 10.91 -3.43 -1.95
CA TYR A 74 11.28 -4.29 -3.08
C TYR A 74 10.62 -5.66 -2.98
N GLY A 75 9.88 -6.01 -4.03
CA GLY A 75 9.33 -7.34 -4.25
C GLY A 75 8.21 -7.75 -3.28
N GLY A 76 7.89 -9.03 -3.33
CA GLY A 76 6.99 -9.70 -2.39
C GLY A 76 5.51 -9.46 -2.63
N THR A 77 4.70 -9.98 -1.72
CA THR A 77 3.24 -9.91 -1.81
C THR A 77 2.63 -9.43 -0.49
N LEU A 78 1.69 -8.49 -0.58
CA LEU A 78 0.79 -8.12 0.50
C LEU A 78 -0.57 -8.75 0.22
N ASP A 79 -0.99 -9.73 1.02
CA ASP A 79 -2.31 -10.38 0.92
C ASP A 79 -3.25 -9.80 1.99
N GLY A 80 -4.09 -8.86 1.58
CA GLY A 80 -4.97 -8.08 2.47
C GLY A 80 -6.21 -8.82 2.99
N LYS A 81 -6.47 -10.04 2.52
CA LYS A 81 -7.59 -10.90 2.96
C LYS A 81 -8.98 -10.23 2.89
N GLY A 82 -9.25 -9.44 1.85
CA GLY A 82 -10.50 -8.69 1.66
C GLY A 82 -11.78 -9.52 1.48
N THR A 83 -11.69 -10.77 1.01
CA THR A 83 -12.86 -11.57 0.57
C THR A 83 -14.00 -11.65 1.58
N ALA A 84 -13.69 -11.90 2.85
CA ALA A 84 -14.73 -12.02 3.89
C ALA A 84 -15.42 -10.68 4.18
N LEU A 85 -14.68 -9.56 4.09
CA LEU A 85 -15.26 -8.23 4.22
C LEU A 85 -16.18 -7.90 3.04
N TRP A 86 -15.76 -8.21 1.82
CA TRP A 86 -16.58 -7.96 0.63
C TRP A 86 -17.89 -8.75 0.67
N ALA A 87 -17.83 -10.02 1.12
CA ALA A 87 -19.03 -10.83 1.34
C ALA A 87 -19.95 -10.23 2.43
N CYS A 88 -19.38 -9.60 3.46
CA CYS A 88 -20.17 -8.83 4.43
C CYS A 88 -20.87 -7.65 3.74
N LYS A 89 -20.12 -6.81 3.02
CA LYS A 89 -20.61 -5.58 2.36
C LYS A 89 -21.66 -5.86 1.28
N ALA A 90 -21.60 -7.02 0.62
CA ALA A 90 -22.60 -7.45 -0.35
C ALA A 90 -23.95 -7.86 0.29
N ALA A 91 -23.97 -8.15 1.59
CA ALA A 91 -25.18 -8.42 2.34
C ALA A 91 -25.71 -7.12 2.99
N PRO A 92 -27.01 -7.00 3.30
CA PRO A 92 -27.57 -5.86 4.03
C PRO A 92 -27.21 -5.93 5.52
N ARG A 93 -25.91 -5.92 5.83
CA ARG A 93 -25.34 -6.05 7.18
C ARG A 93 -24.53 -4.81 7.51
N ASN A 94 -24.39 -4.54 8.80
CA ASN A 94 -23.42 -3.56 9.27
C ASN A 94 -22.02 -4.18 9.19
N CYS A 95 -21.16 -3.59 8.36
CA CYS A 95 -19.80 -4.07 8.12
C CYS A 95 -18.83 -2.91 8.36
N PRO A 96 -17.63 -3.17 8.89
CA PRO A 96 -16.64 -2.13 9.06
C PRO A 96 -16.11 -1.63 7.71
N ASP A 97 -15.45 -0.48 7.70
CA ASP A 97 -14.94 0.13 6.46
C ASP A 97 -13.89 -0.77 5.80
N GLY A 98 -12.97 -1.32 6.59
CA GLY A 98 -11.81 -2.09 6.14
C GLY A 98 -10.51 -1.30 6.22
N ALA A 99 -9.42 -1.92 5.77
CA ALA A 99 -8.10 -1.32 5.78
C ALA A 99 -7.45 -1.28 4.38
N THR A 100 -6.86 -0.13 4.06
CA THR A 100 -5.96 0.04 2.91
C THR A 100 -4.71 -0.81 3.11
N SER A 101 -4.26 -1.56 2.11
CA SER A 101 -3.13 -2.49 2.30
C SER A 101 -1.81 -1.79 2.58
N LEU A 102 -1.51 -0.69 1.88
CA LEU A 102 -0.29 0.09 2.04
C LEU A 102 -0.59 1.58 1.93
N SER A 103 -0.14 2.38 2.89
CA SER A 103 -0.27 3.83 2.83
C SER A 103 1.05 4.55 3.14
N PHE A 104 1.27 5.64 2.42
CA PHE A 104 2.26 6.65 2.74
C PHE A 104 1.57 8.00 2.94
N THR A 105 1.78 8.60 4.10
CA THR A 105 1.21 9.90 4.46
C THR A 105 2.33 10.88 4.83
N ASN A 106 2.27 12.11 4.30
CA ASN A 106 3.19 13.20 4.63
C ASN A 106 4.69 12.82 4.50
N SER A 107 5.01 11.95 3.55
CA SER A 107 6.31 11.29 3.44
C SER A 107 7.06 11.71 2.18
N LYS A 108 8.36 11.46 2.11
CA LYS A 108 9.19 11.85 0.95
C LYS A 108 10.23 10.82 0.54
N ASN A 109 10.62 10.84 -0.72
CA ASN A 109 11.65 9.95 -1.29
C ASN A 109 11.26 8.47 -1.09
N ILE A 110 10.18 8.06 -1.74
CA ILE A 110 9.61 6.72 -1.60
C ILE A 110 9.87 5.93 -2.89
N VAL A 111 10.30 4.69 -2.75
CA VAL A 111 10.43 3.74 -3.87
C VAL A 111 9.59 2.50 -3.58
N ILE A 112 8.76 2.06 -4.52
CA ILE A 112 8.05 0.78 -4.48
C ILE A 112 8.34 0.07 -5.79
N ASN A 113 9.03 -1.07 -5.74
CA ASN A 113 9.48 -1.77 -6.93
C ASN A 113 9.11 -3.25 -6.88
N GLY A 114 8.37 -3.72 -7.88
CA GLY A 114 8.02 -5.14 -8.02
C GLY A 114 7.05 -5.69 -6.96
N LEU A 115 6.41 -4.83 -6.17
CA LEU A 115 5.46 -5.22 -5.13
C LEU A 115 4.16 -5.77 -5.75
N THR A 116 3.66 -6.88 -5.21
CA THR A 116 2.29 -7.35 -5.50
C THR A 116 1.36 -7.02 -4.34
N SER A 117 0.23 -6.37 -4.60
CA SER A 117 -0.85 -6.14 -3.63
C SER A 117 -2.08 -6.95 -4.04
N LEU A 118 -2.52 -7.85 -3.16
CA LEU A 118 -3.55 -8.84 -3.41
C LEU A 118 -4.70 -8.66 -2.44
N ASN A 119 -5.93 -8.63 -2.95
CA ASN A 119 -7.18 -8.66 -2.18
C ASN A 119 -7.20 -7.67 -1.00
N SER A 120 -6.98 -6.39 -1.27
CA SER A 120 -7.08 -5.37 -0.22
C SER A 120 -8.51 -5.25 0.32
N GLN A 121 -8.68 -4.92 1.59
CA GLN A 121 -10.03 -4.72 2.17
C GLN A 121 -10.69 -3.44 1.66
N MET A 122 -9.86 -2.42 1.35
CA MET A 122 -10.22 -1.13 0.75
C MET A 122 -9.20 -0.85 -0.37
N PHE A 123 -8.57 0.32 -0.40
CA PHE A 123 -7.60 0.69 -1.42
C PHE A 123 -6.33 -0.16 -1.30
N HIS A 124 -5.71 -0.50 -2.43
CA HIS A 124 -4.47 -1.27 -2.42
C HIS A 124 -3.26 -0.43 -1.98
N ILE A 125 -3.10 0.78 -2.54
CA ILE A 125 -1.99 1.69 -2.21
C ILE A 125 -2.52 3.13 -2.13
N VAL A 126 -2.22 3.84 -1.04
CA VAL A 126 -2.52 5.27 -0.87
C VAL A 126 -1.24 6.09 -0.76
N ILE A 127 -1.14 7.14 -1.57
CA ILE A 127 -0.07 8.15 -1.53
C ILE A 127 -0.71 9.51 -1.22
N ASN A 128 -0.60 9.96 0.04
CA ASN A 128 -1.24 11.18 0.51
C ASN A 128 -0.22 12.18 1.09
N GLY A 129 -0.23 13.43 0.63
CA GLY A 129 0.69 14.45 1.15
C GLY A 129 2.18 14.15 0.89
N CYS A 130 2.49 13.34 -0.13
CA CYS A 130 3.83 12.81 -0.35
C CYS A 130 4.61 13.56 -1.43
N ARG A 131 5.94 13.49 -1.39
CA ARG A 131 6.82 14.08 -2.41
C ARG A 131 7.88 13.10 -2.92
N ASN A 132 8.11 13.08 -4.23
CA ASN A 132 9.12 12.24 -4.86
C ASN A 132 8.86 10.75 -4.58
N VAL A 133 7.84 10.21 -5.22
CA VAL A 133 7.41 8.82 -5.10
C VAL A 133 7.61 8.12 -6.43
N ASN A 134 8.29 6.98 -6.43
CA ASN A 134 8.52 6.17 -7.62
C ASN A 134 7.97 4.76 -7.42
N MET A 135 6.95 4.40 -8.20
CA MET A 135 6.33 3.09 -8.20
C MET A 135 6.56 2.43 -9.56
N ARG A 136 7.21 1.26 -9.58
CA ARG A 136 7.54 0.55 -10.82
C ARG A 136 7.31 -0.94 -10.71
N GLY A 137 6.72 -1.55 -11.73
CA GLY A 137 6.52 -3.00 -11.76
C GLY A 137 5.52 -3.49 -10.72
N VAL A 138 4.67 -2.61 -10.19
CA VAL A 138 3.66 -2.96 -9.19
C VAL A 138 2.57 -3.80 -9.85
N LYS A 139 2.07 -4.80 -9.12
CA LYS A 139 0.94 -5.63 -9.54
C LYS A 139 -0.16 -5.55 -8.50
N ILE A 140 -1.35 -5.16 -8.92
CA ILE A 140 -2.54 -5.10 -8.07
C ILE A 140 -3.56 -6.09 -8.59
N THR A 141 -4.14 -6.88 -7.69
CA THR A 141 -5.15 -7.87 -8.04
C THR A 141 -6.20 -7.98 -6.94
N ALA A 142 -7.43 -7.69 -7.32
CA ALA A 142 -8.67 -8.07 -6.65
C ALA A 142 -9.73 -8.41 -7.71
N PRO A 143 -10.80 -9.14 -7.35
CA PRO A 143 -11.94 -9.40 -8.24
C PRO A 143 -12.55 -8.11 -8.81
N GLY A 144 -13.18 -8.18 -9.98
CA GLY A 144 -13.81 -7.00 -10.61
C GLY A 144 -15.08 -6.51 -9.91
N ASP A 145 -15.59 -7.29 -8.97
CA ASP A 145 -16.76 -7.00 -8.14
C ASP A 145 -16.38 -6.67 -6.69
N SER A 146 -15.08 -6.53 -6.36
CA SER A 146 -14.67 -6.14 -5.01
C SER A 146 -14.94 -4.66 -4.74
N PRO A 147 -15.74 -4.32 -3.70
CA PRO A 147 -16.17 -2.94 -3.47
C PRO A 147 -15.03 -2.06 -2.93
N ASN A 148 -14.91 -0.84 -3.47
CA ASN A 148 -14.00 0.21 -2.98
C ASN A 148 -12.53 -0.23 -2.91
N THR A 149 -12.08 -0.96 -3.93
CA THR A 149 -10.74 -1.54 -4.00
C THR A 149 -9.80 -0.73 -4.89
N ASP A 150 -9.85 0.61 -4.85
CA ASP A 150 -9.00 1.46 -5.68
C ASP A 150 -7.54 0.97 -5.70
N GLY A 151 -6.94 0.90 -6.89
CA GLY A 151 -5.60 0.37 -7.05
C GLY A 151 -4.55 1.27 -6.40
N ILE A 152 -4.32 2.44 -6.99
CA ILE A 152 -3.39 3.44 -6.45
C ILE A 152 -4.12 4.77 -6.33
N HIS A 153 -4.34 5.22 -5.11
CA HIS A 153 -4.91 6.53 -4.85
C HIS A 153 -3.79 7.55 -4.59
N VAL A 154 -3.82 8.69 -5.27
CA VAL A 154 -2.82 9.77 -5.13
C VAL A 154 -3.52 11.09 -4.83
N GLN A 155 -3.25 11.67 -3.67
CA GLN A 155 -3.83 12.94 -3.23
C GLN A 155 -2.79 13.84 -2.56
N LEU A 156 -2.93 15.16 -2.68
CA LEU A 156 -2.06 16.17 -2.03
C LEU A 156 -0.54 15.93 -2.25
N SER A 157 -0.17 15.24 -3.33
CA SER A 157 1.18 14.72 -3.54
C SER A 157 1.85 15.33 -4.77
N THR A 158 3.17 15.41 -4.76
CA THR A 158 3.93 16.00 -5.87
C THR A 158 5.11 15.14 -6.35
N ALA A 159 5.35 15.13 -7.66
CA ALA A 159 6.38 14.29 -8.29
C ALA A 159 6.18 12.81 -7.97
N VAL A 160 5.05 12.27 -8.44
CA VAL A 160 4.70 10.85 -8.32
C VAL A 160 4.85 10.20 -9.69
N MET A 161 5.62 9.12 -9.78
CA MET A 161 5.81 8.33 -11.00
C MET A 161 5.24 6.92 -10.80
N ILE A 162 4.42 6.48 -11.75
CA ILE A 162 3.81 5.14 -11.78
C ILE A 162 4.15 4.52 -13.13
N MET A 163 4.96 3.46 -13.12
CA MET A 163 5.53 2.88 -14.34
C MET A 163 5.34 1.36 -14.42
N SER A 164 5.10 0.83 -15.62
CA SER A 164 5.09 -0.62 -15.91
C SER A 164 4.23 -1.41 -14.90
N THR A 165 3.02 -0.92 -14.63
CA THR A 165 2.16 -1.40 -13.53
C THR A 165 0.92 -2.06 -14.08
N GLY A 166 0.52 -3.20 -13.50
CA GLY A 166 -0.71 -3.92 -13.87
C GLY A 166 -1.73 -3.89 -12.74
N ILE A 167 -2.93 -3.37 -13.01
CA ILE A 167 -3.97 -3.15 -12.00
C ILE A 167 -5.26 -3.83 -12.41
N LYS A 168 -5.67 -4.81 -11.60
CA LYS A 168 -6.97 -5.47 -11.66
C LYS A 168 -7.68 -5.27 -10.34
N THR A 169 -8.84 -4.65 -10.36
CA THR A 169 -9.62 -4.34 -9.17
C THR A 169 -11.08 -4.12 -9.52
N GLY A 170 -11.94 -3.93 -8.52
CA GLY A 170 -13.37 -3.61 -8.69
C GLY A 170 -13.71 -2.13 -8.67
N ASP A 171 -12.74 -1.24 -8.47
CA ASP A 171 -12.93 0.22 -8.48
C ASP A 171 -11.88 0.93 -9.38
N ASP A 172 -11.58 2.21 -9.15
CA ASP A 172 -10.58 2.95 -9.92
C ASP A 172 -9.21 2.24 -9.91
N CYS A 173 -8.59 2.07 -11.06
CA CYS A 173 -7.22 1.56 -11.12
C CYS A 173 -6.25 2.57 -10.49
N ILE A 174 -6.41 3.83 -10.84
CA ILE A 174 -5.68 4.96 -10.26
C ILE A 174 -6.68 6.09 -10.04
N SER A 175 -6.86 6.52 -8.79
CA SER A 175 -7.69 7.67 -8.45
C SER A 175 -6.83 8.87 -8.02
N ILE A 176 -7.16 10.05 -8.54
CA ILE A 176 -6.38 11.29 -8.41
C ILE A 176 -7.18 12.30 -7.58
N GLY A 177 -6.84 12.39 -6.30
CA GLY A 177 -7.42 13.36 -5.40
C GLY A 177 -6.87 14.79 -5.61
N PRO A 178 -7.53 15.80 -5.01
CA PRO A 178 -7.15 17.20 -5.14
C PRO A 178 -5.74 17.48 -4.60
N GLY A 179 -5.11 18.50 -5.16
CA GLY A 179 -3.76 18.94 -4.77
C GLY A 179 -2.62 18.06 -5.27
N THR A 180 -2.90 17.02 -6.08
CA THR A 180 -1.88 16.26 -6.81
C THR A 180 -1.23 17.13 -7.90
N ARG A 181 0.10 17.13 -7.97
CA ARG A 181 0.89 17.92 -8.94
C ARG A 181 2.02 17.08 -9.52
N THR A 182 2.24 17.12 -10.84
CA THR A 182 3.33 16.36 -11.47
C THR A 182 3.20 14.85 -11.20
N LEU A 183 2.07 14.27 -11.61
CA LEU A 183 1.85 12.83 -11.66
C LEU A 183 2.20 12.33 -13.07
N TRP A 184 3.16 11.42 -13.16
CA TRP A 184 3.56 10.78 -14.41
C TRP A 184 3.16 9.31 -14.38
N MET A 185 2.45 8.86 -15.41
CA MET A 185 2.02 7.48 -15.58
C MET A 185 2.49 6.97 -16.93
N ASP A 186 3.18 5.83 -16.95
CA ASP A 186 3.65 5.19 -18.18
C ASP A 186 3.48 3.66 -18.11
N GLN A 187 3.05 3.06 -19.22
CA GLN A 187 2.83 1.60 -19.32
C GLN A 187 1.99 1.03 -18.17
N VAL A 188 0.82 1.64 -17.92
CA VAL A 188 -0.16 1.16 -16.95
C VAL A 188 -1.21 0.33 -17.66
N ALA A 189 -1.30 -0.96 -17.32
CA ALA A 189 -2.41 -1.82 -17.72
C ALA A 189 -3.49 -1.76 -16.64
N CYS A 190 -4.72 -1.38 -17.02
CA CYS A 190 -5.84 -1.20 -16.12
C CYS A 190 -7.05 -2.01 -16.60
N GLY A 191 -7.67 -2.78 -15.72
CA GLY A 191 -8.93 -3.48 -15.97
C GLY A 191 -9.05 -4.75 -15.13
N PRO A 192 -10.26 -5.09 -14.62
CA PRO A 192 -11.58 -4.64 -15.08
C PRO A 192 -12.17 -3.38 -14.42
N GLY A 193 -11.44 -2.70 -13.52
CA GLY A 193 -11.93 -1.58 -12.72
C GLY A 193 -12.41 -0.32 -13.48
N HIS A 194 -12.66 0.77 -12.76
CA HIS A 194 -13.34 1.98 -13.24
C HIS A 194 -12.46 2.95 -14.06
N GLY A 195 -11.20 2.58 -14.31
CA GLY A 195 -10.26 3.35 -15.13
C GLY A 195 -9.27 4.18 -14.29
N ILE A 196 -8.82 5.29 -14.88
CA ILE A 196 -7.98 6.29 -14.22
C ILE A 196 -8.84 7.55 -14.08
N ARG A 197 -9.05 8.04 -12.84
CA ARG A 197 -10.01 9.12 -12.55
C ARG A 197 -9.43 10.19 -11.64
#